data_AF-A0A0N8KPA2-F1
#
_entry.id   AF-A0A0N8KPA2-F1
#
_cell.length_a   1.000
_cell.length_b   1.000
_cell.length_c   1.000
_cell.angle_alpha   90.00
_cell.angle_beta   90.00
_cell.angle_gamma   90.00
#
_symmetry.space_group_name_H-M   'P 1'
#
loop_
_entity.id
_entity.type
_entity.pdbx_description
1 polymer ?
#
loop_
_entity_poly.entity_id
_entity_poly.type
_entity_poly.pdbx_seq_one_letter_code
_entity_poly.pdbx_strand_id
1 'polypeptide(L)'
;MVWVYQGAIGLSQPNMGSVQSHHELMKTFTAIVERDSETHLYVGYVPGFPGAHSQGETLDELQENLREVIEMLLEDEEVLFETEFIGTQQIVVQ
;
A
#
# COMPACT_ATOMS: atom_id res chain seq x y z
N MET A 1 -31.66 15.09 -42.55
CA MET A 1 -30.61 15.83 -43.26
C MET A 1 -29.36 14.95 -43.18
N VAL A 2 -29.02 14.29 -44.29
CA VAL A 2 -27.88 13.37 -44.38
C VAL A 2 -26.67 14.21 -44.76
N TRP A 3 -25.57 14.09 -44.02
CA TRP A 3 -24.26 14.57 -44.47
C TRP A 3 -23.39 13.36 -44.76
N VAL A 4 -22.99 13.21 -46.02
CA VAL A 4 -21.92 12.31 -46.45
C VAL A 4 -20.64 13.15 -46.47
N TYR A 5 -19.64 12.78 -45.67
CA TYR A 5 -18.29 13.30 -45.81
C TYR A 5 -17.39 12.18 -46.33
N GLN A 6 -17.00 12.29 -47.60
CA GLN A 6 -15.81 11.64 -48.14
C GLN A 6 -14.62 12.57 -47.94
N GLY A 7 -13.48 12.02 -47.52
CA GLY A 7 -12.22 12.76 -47.50
C GLY A 7 -11.21 12.16 -46.54
N ALA A 8 -10.47 11.15 -47.02
CA ALA A 8 -9.31 10.63 -46.32
C ALA A 8 -8.20 11.70 -46.28
N ILE A 9 -7.78 12.08 -45.07
CA ILE A 9 -6.42 12.56 -44.82
C ILE A 9 -5.81 11.64 -43.77
N GLY A 10 -4.90 10.78 -44.22
CA GLY A 10 -4.11 9.93 -43.34
C GLY A 10 -3.21 10.80 -42.49
N LEU A 11 -3.61 11.04 -41.24
CA LEU A 11 -2.68 11.35 -40.17
C LEU A 11 -2.27 10.02 -39.58
N SER A 12 -1.13 9.48 -40.02
CA SER A 12 -0.48 8.40 -39.29
C SER A 12 -0.27 8.91 -37.87
N GLN A 13 -0.98 8.32 -36.91
CA GLN A 13 -0.72 8.56 -35.50
C GLN A 13 0.78 8.34 -35.27
N PRO A 14 1.50 9.28 -34.64
CA PRO A 14 2.88 9.01 -34.27
C PRO A 14 2.87 7.77 -33.39
N ASN A 15 3.67 6.77 -33.77
CA ASN A 15 3.87 5.56 -33.01
C ASN A 15 4.49 5.95 -31.67
N MET A 16 3.65 6.23 -30.68
CA MET A 16 4.05 6.25 -29.29
C MET A 16 4.24 4.79 -28.90
N GLY A 17 5.43 4.27 -29.24
CA GLY A 17 5.92 3.03 -28.68
C GLY A 17 5.65 3.06 -27.18
N SER A 18 4.99 2.03 -26.68
CA SER A 18 4.54 1.87 -25.30
C SER A 18 5.56 2.48 -24.33
N VAL A 19 5.28 3.70 -23.87
CA VAL A 19 5.94 4.24 -22.70
C VAL A 19 5.37 3.39 -21.57
N GLN A 20 6.07 2.30 -21.25
CA GLN A 20 5.83 1.55 -20.03
C GLN A 20 6.13 2.54 -18.92
N SER A 21 5.11 3.23 -18.43
CA SER A 21 5.19 3.93 -17.17
C SER A 21 5.59 2.88 -16.15
N HIS A 22 6.84 2.92 -15.67
CA HIS A 22 7.19 2.36 -14.37
C HIS A 22 6.38 3.17 -13.35
N HIS A 23 5.09 2.85 -13.25
CA HIS A 23 4.27 3.26 -12.14
C HIS A 23 4.84 2.43 -10.99
N GLU A 24 5.74 3.01 -10.20
CA GLU A 24 5.95 2.50 -8.84
C GLU A 24 4.55 2.39 -8.25
N LEU A 25 4.08 1.15 -8.13
CA LEU A 25 2.79 0.87 -7.55
C LEU A 25 2.90 1.30 -6.10
N MET A 26 2.39 2.49 -5.80
CA MET A 26 2.23 2.95 -4.42
C MET A 26 1.44 1.86 -3.69
N LYS A 27 2.13 1.09 -2.85
CA LYS A 27 1.53 0.07 -2.00
C LYS A 27 1.11 0.75 -0.72
N THR A 28 -0.16 0.58 -0.35
CA THR A 28 -0.69 1.09 0.91
C THR A 28 -0.91 -0.09 1.84
N PHE A 29 -0.44 0.05 3.08
CA PHE A 29 -0.62 -0.94 4.14
C PHE A 29 -1.41 -0.30 5.28
N THR A 30 -2.25 -1.09 5.93
CA THR A 30 -2.93 -0.67 7.17
C THR A 30 -2.21 -1.29 8.34
N ALA A 31 -1.69 -0.44 9.23
CA ALA A 31 -1.11 -0.88 10.50
C ALA A 31 -2.16 -0.83 11.61
N ILE A 32 -2.15 -1.83 12.49
CA ILE A 32 -2.84 -1.80 13.78
C ILE A 32 -1.85 -1.28 14.80
N VAL A 33 -2.27 -0.28 15.57
CA VAL A 33 -1.43 0.38 16.57
C VAL A 33 -2.05 0.19 17.94
N GLU A 34 -1.24 -0.31 18.86
CA GLU A 34 -1.57 -0.53 20.26
C GLU A 34 -0.59 0.24 21.14
N ARG A 35 -0.97 0.47 22.40
CA ARG A 35 -0.05 0.99 23.41
C ARG A 35 0.26 -0.13 24.40
N ASP A 36 1.53 -0.44 24.52
CA ASP A 36 2.01 -1.42 25.49
C ASP A 36 1.91 -0.84 26.92
N SER A 37 1.33 -1.61 27.85
CA SER A 37 1.06 -1.13 29.21
C SER A 37 2.27 -1.11 30.13
N GLU A 38 3.33 -1.87 29.80
CA GLU A 38 4.53 -1.97 30.64
C GLU A 38 5.56 -0.91 30.23
N THR A 39 5.89 -0.88 28.95
CA THR A 39 6.90 -0.01 28.34
C THR A 39 6.36 1.37 27.97
N HIS A 40 5.03 1.52 27.89
CA HIS A 40 4.33 2.74 27.44
C HIS A 40 4.60 3.14 25.98
N LEU A 41 5.31 2.30 25.22
CA LEU A 41 5.57 2.50 23.80
C LEU A 41 4.31 2.23 22.97
N TYR A 42 4.25 2.87 21.80
CA TYR A 42 3.35 2.44 20.75
C TYR A 42 3.96 1.22 20.06
N VAL A 43 3.16 0.19 19.86
CA VAL A 43 3.53 -1.04 19.14
C VAL A 43 2.61 -1.16 17.95
N GLY A 44 3.16 -1.44 16.77
CA GLY A 44 2.38 -1.54 15.54
C GLY A 44 2.73 -2.76 14.72
N TYR A 45 1.77 -3.26 13.97
CA TYR A 45 1.96 -4.35 13.01
C TYR A 45 1.02 -4.25 11.82
N VAL A 46 1.41 -4.83 10.67
CA VAL A 46 0.55 -4.95 9.48
C VAL A 46 -0.11 -6.34 9.45
N PRO A 47 -1.44 -6.45 9.58
CA PRO A 47 -2.12 -7.74 9.56
C PRO A 47 -1.86 -8.52 8.27
N GLY A 48 -1.58 -9.81 8.41
CA GLY A 48 -1.28 -10.68 7.29
C GLY A 48 0.08 -10.48 6.66
N PHE A 49 0.93 -9.57 7.15
CA PHE A 49 2.31 -9.39 6.68
C PHE A 49 3.29 -9.89 7.75
N PRO A 50 3.74 -11.15 7.67
CA PRO A 50 4.69 -11.70 8.63
C PRO A 50 5.96 -10.85 8.71
N GLY A 51 6.40 -10.56 9.93
CA GLY A 51 7.61 -9.74 10.17
C GLY A 51 7.39 -8.23 10.15
N ALA A 52 6.26 -7.72 9.65
CA ALA A 52 5.97 -6.28 9.62
C ALA A 52 5.43 -5.77 10.97
N HIS A 53 6.29 -5.75 11.98
CA HIS A 53 6.01 -5.23 13.31
C HIS A 53 7.12 -4.27 13.75
N SER A 54 6.75 -3.25 14.53
CA SER A 54 7.71 -2.31 15.09
C SER A 54 7.14 -1.61 16.33
N GLN A 55 7.94 -0.74 16.95
CA GLN A 55 7.57 0.06 18.13
C GLN A 55 8.15 1.48 18.04
N GLY A 56 7.59 2.41 18.79
CA GLY A 56 8.09 3.80 18.90
C GLY A 56 7.54 4.52 20.13
N GLU A 57 8.25 5.56 20.59
CA GLU A 57 7.79 6.41 21.69
C GLU A 57 6.63 7.32 21.25
N THR A 58 6.55 7.62 19.95
CA THR A 58 5.50 8.43 19.32
C THR A 58 4.85 7.73 18.13
N LEU A 59 3.69 8.21 17.68
CA LEU A 59 3.03 7.69 16.47
C LEU A 59 3.86 7.96 15.21
N ASP A 60 4.53 9.10 15.14
CA ASP A 60 5.38 9.47 14.01
C ASP A 60 6.61 8.55 13.93
N GLU A 61 7.27 8.30 15.07
CA GLU A 61 8.39 7.35 15.15
C GLU A 61 7.96 5.92 14.79
N LEU A 62 6.81 5.47 15.30
CA LEU A 62 6.28 4.15 14.95
C LEU A 62 5.98 4.06 13.44
N GLN A 63 5.43 5.12 12.84
CA GLN A 63 5.16 5.17 11.40
C GLN A 63 6.46 5.08 10.58
N GLU A 64 7.50 5.82 10.97
CA GLU A 64 8.81 5.76 10.32
C GLU A 64 9.43 4.36 10.43
N ASN A 65 9.43 3.79 11.63
CA ASN A 65 9.98 2.45 11.87
C ASN A 65 9.21 1.36 11.12
N LEU A 66 7.88 1.44 11.05
CA LEU A 66 7.07 0.50 10.27
C LEU A 66 7.34 0.63 8.77
N ARG A 67 7.50 1.85 8.26
CA ARG A 67 7.83 2.10 6.85
C ARG A 67 9.15 1.43 6.49
N GLU A 68 10.20 1.60 7.31
CA GLU A 68 11.51 0.97 7.06
C GLU A 68 11.42 -0.55 7.05
N VAL A 69 10.75 -1.15 8.04
CA VAL A 69 10.57 -2.61 8.10
C VAL A 69 9.79 -3.12 6.88
N ILE A 70 8.73 -2.44 6.46
CA ILE A 70 7.95 -2.81 5.28
C ILE A 70 8.78 -2.70 4.00
N GLU A 71 9.54 -1.61 3.83
CA GLU A 71 10.43 -1.42 2.69
C GLU A 71 11.45 -2.56 2.61
N MET A 72 12.09 -2.91 3.73
CA MET A 72 13.05 -4.02 3.82
C MET A 72 12.41 -5.38 3.48
N LEU A 73 11.20 -5.65 3.98
CA LEU A 73 10.52 -6.92 3.71
C LEU A 73 10.05 -7.04 2.25
N LEU A 74 9.72 -5.92 1.61
CA LEU A 74 9.30 -5.89 0.20
C LEU A 74 10.46 -6.04 -0.79
N GLU A 75 11.71 -5.89 -0.34
CA GLU A 75 12.89 -6.26 -1.15
C GLU A 75 13.00 -7.78 -1.35
N ASP A 76 12.34 -8.58 -0.50
CA ASP A 76 12.25 -10.03 -0.65
C ASP A 76 11.09 -10.41 -1.62
N GLU A 77 11.36 -11.34 -2.55
CA GLU A 77 10.43 -11.68 -3.65
C GLU A 77 9.23 -12.54 -3.19
N GLU A 78 9.30 -13.16 -2.01
CA GLU A 78 8.28 -14.10 -1.49
C GLU A 78 7.46 -13.54 -0.30
N VAL A 79 7.02 -12.28 -0.38
CA VAL A 79 6.03 -11.78 0.62
C VAL A 79 4.66 -12.41 0.34
N LEU A 80 4.34 -13.46 1.09
CA LEU A 80 3.03 -14.09 1.09
C LEU A 80 2.18 -13.54 2.23
N PHE A 81 1.04 -12.92 1.89
CA PHE A 81 0.08 -12.50 2.89
C PHE A 81 -0.72 -13.69 3.41
N GLU A 82 -0.63 -13.96 4.71
CA GLU A 82 -1.33 -15.10 5.34
C GLU A 82 -2.83 -14.83 5.53
N THR A 83 -3.20 -13.56 5.71
CA THR A 83 -4.58 -13.13 5.99
C THR A 83 -4.90 -11.80 5.32
N GLU A 84 -6.16 -11.60 4.94
CA GLU A 84 -6.67 -10.31 4.48
C GLU A 84 -7.17 -9.48 5.68
N PHE A 85 -6.78 -8.21 5.74
CA PHE A 85 -7.31 -7.29 6.73
C PHE A 85 -8.75 -6.86 6.38
N ILE A 86 -9.72 -7.19 7.23
CA ILE A 86 -11.14 -6.85 7.02
C ILE A 86 -11.55 -5.55 7.74
N GLY A 87 -11.02 -5.28 8.93
CA GLY A 87 -11.36 -4.10 9.72
C GLY A 87 -11.20 -4.30 11.23
N THR A 88 -11.60 -3.30 12.00
CA THR A 88 -11.67 -3.37 13.48
C THR A 88 -13.12 -3.30 13.94
N GLN A 89 -13.44 -4.00 15.03
CA GLN A 89 -14.76 -3.98 15.64
C GLN A 89 -14.63 -3.82 17.16
N GLN A 90 -15.21 -2.75 17.70
CA GLN A 90 -15.30 -2.57 19.15
C GLN A 90 -16.50 -3.34 19.68
N ILE A 91 -16.26 -4.30 20.57
CA ILE A 91 -17.30 -5.11 21.23
C ILE A 91 -17.37 -4.69 22.70
N VAL A 92 -18.56 -4.36 23.18
CA VAL A 92 -18.82 -3.97 24.57
C VAL A 92 -19.41 -5.17 25.32
N VAL A 93 -18.79 -5.53 26.44
CA VAL A 93 -19.24 -6.62 27.34
C VAL A 93 -19.63 -6.05 28.72
N GLN A 94 -20.50 -6.75 29.45
CA GLN A 94 -21.02 -6.36 30.78
C GLN A 94 -20.49 -7.27 31.89
#